data_AF-A0A9D8S859-F1
#
_entry.id   AF-A0A9D8S859-F1
#
_cell.length_a   1.000
_cell.length_b   1.000
_cell.length_c   1.000
_cell.angle_alpha   90.00
_cell.angle_beta   90.00
_cell.angle_gamma   90.00
#
_symmetry.space_group_name_H-M   'P 1'
#
loop_
_entity.id
_entity.type
_entity.pdbx_description
1 polymer ?
#
loop_
_entity_poly.entity_id
_entity_poly.type
_entity_poly.pdbx_seq_one_letter_code
_entity_poly.pdbx_strand_id
1 'polypeptide(L)'
;MNSTERVTNAILGKPVDRQPIYGWVSANLTEQISKEYGSVAAFEDKYEFDAAHIFGGPGAWRGDVLDKIRAENGEFTPDLLVDVDFFTDTNVPEAYDGLRDAIRFHKERERFCYVQTPGFFEQFNGMFGIENHLLYLAMYPDELGELYARQAEWTIGFVDRCIEAGADMIHISDDWGAQADLMFNPDLWWEIIYPNMKKVVDHVHSKGVFASLHSDGCVNKVLDGIEKIGFDLIHPWQESAGMSYDVYLEKYQDKFAILGGICIQTALGLLPQDQLEAEIRRVFGLLKGKRWVCCTTHFVQDHCSMEDLNFAYDLIYKLARE
;
A
#
# COMPACT_ATOMS: atom_id res chain seq x y z
N MET A 1 -9.97 -23.64 0.75
CA MET A 1 -9.52 -22.48 1.54
C MET A 1 -10.42 -21.31 1.18
N ASN A 2 -10.86 -20.50 2.14
CA ASN A 2 -11.51 -19.23 1.75
C ASN A 2 -10.43 -18.17 1.45
N SER A 3 -10.84 -17.03 0.89
CA SER A 3 -9.89 -16.01 0.43
C SER A 3 -9.05 -15.42 1.56
N THR A 4 -9.66 -15.14 2.73
CA THR A 4 -8.96 -14.67 3.93
C THR A 4 -7.86 -15.66 4.38
N GLU A 5 -8.18 -16.94 4.47
CA GLU A 5 -7.22 -18.00 4.84
C GLU A 5 -6.09 -18.11 3.80
N ARG A 6 -6.41 -17.96 2.51
CA ARG A 6 -5.45 -18.03 1.40
C ARG A 6 -4.43 -16.90 1.43
N VAL A 7 -4.89 -15.65 1.60
CA VAL A 7 -4.00 -14.49 1.72
C VAL A 7 -3.16 -14.59 2.98
N THR A 8 -3.76 -14.96 4.12
CA THR A 8 -3.05 -15.21 5.38
C THR A 8 -1.93 -16.24 5.22
N ASN A 9 -2.24 -17.37 4.57
CA ASN A 9 -1.25 -18.42 4.35
C ASN A 9 -0.12 -17.98 3.41
N ALA A 10 -0.44 -17.23 2.35
CA ALA A 10 0.58 -16.67 1.47
C ALA A 10 1.52 -15.70 2.21
N ILE A 11 0.97 -14.82 3.06
CA ILE A 11 1.77 -13.90 3.90
C ILE A 11 2.72 -14.69 4.82
N LEU A 12 2.20 -15.75 5.46
CA LEU A 12 2.96 -16.57 6.40
C LEU A 12 3.88 -17.62 5.75
N GLY A 13 3.89 -17.75 4.43
CA GLY A 13 4.63 -18.80 3.71
C GLY A 13 4.12 -20.22 3.98
N LYS A 14 2.83 -20.36 4.26
CA LYS A 14 2.14 -21.64 4.41
C LYS A 14 1.56 -22.09 3.07
N PRO A 15 1.30 -23.40 2.88
CA PRO A 15 0.65 -23.89 1.67
C PRO A 15 -0.70 -23.22 1.40
N VAL A 16 -0.97 -22.93 0.13
CA VAL A 16 -2.24 -22.41 -0.39
C VAL A 16 -2.85 -23.40 -1.39
N ASP A 17 -4.17 -23.42 -1.52
CA ASP A 17 -4.87 -24.28 -2.50
C ASP A 17 -4.79 -23.75 -3.94
N ARG A 18 -4.65 -22.43 -4.09
CA ARG A 18 -4.27 -21.73 -5.32
C ARG A 18 -3.54 -20.43 -4.96
N GLN A 19 -2.81 -19.85 -5.91
CA GLN A 19 -2.18 -18.55 -5.72
C GLN A 19 -3.27 -17.49 -5.44
N PRO A 20 -3.18 -16.69 -4.36
CA PRO A 20 -4.08 -15.57 -4.16
C PRO A 20 -3.83 -14.47 -5.20
N ILE A 21 -4.92 -13.90 -5.71
CA ILE A 21 -4.96 -12.89 -6.77
C ILE A 21 -5.77 -11.67 -6.33
N TYR A 22 -5.30 -10.49 -6.73
CA TYR A 22 -5.95 -9.21 -6.55
C TYR A 22 -5.58 -8.25 -7.68
N GLY A 23 -6.15 -7.04 -7.65
CA GLY A 23 -5.93 -6.02 -8.65
C GLY A 23 -6.43 -4.65 -8.21
N TRP A 24 -5.61 -3.62 -8.38
CA TRP A 24 -5.98 -2.23 -8.10
C TRP A 24 -6.69 -1.62 -9.32
N VAL A 25 -7.91 -2.06 -9.60
CA VAL A 25 -8.63 -1.74 -10.85
C VAL A 25 -9.69 -0.64 -10.70
N SER A 26 -10.12 -0.33 -9.48
CA SER A 26 -11.24 0.58 -9.24
C SER A 26 -10.90 2.05 -9.42
N ALA A 27 -9.66 2.47 -9.13
CA ALA A 27 -9.31 3.90 -9.09
C ALA A 27 -9.55 4.62 -10.44
N ASN A 28 -9.07 4.06 -11.55
CA ASN A 28 -9.10 4.72 -12.86
C ASN A 28 -9.99 4.01 -13.90
N LEU A 29 -10.42 2.76 -13.65
CA LEU A 29 -11.18 1.96 -14.62
C LEU A 29 -12.62 1.68 -14.19
N THR A 30 -13.14 2.35 -13.16
CA THR A 30 -14.52 2.11 -12.67
C THR A 30 -15.55 2.22 -13.77
N GLU A 31 -15.49 3.23 -14.64
CA GLU A 31 -16.48 3.43 -15.71
C GLU A 31 -16.41 2.31 -16.76
N GLN A 32 -15.21 2.02 -17.25
CA GLN A 32 -14.94 1.03 -18.28
C GLN A 32 -15.36 -0.37 -17.81
N ILE A 33 -14.96 -0.74 -16.59
CA ILE A 33 -15.31 -2.04 -15.98
C ILE A 33 -16.83 -2.11 -15.75
N SER A 34 -17.44 -1.06 -15.20
CA SER A 34 -18.88 -1.09 -14.91
C SER A 34 -19.73 -1.13 -16.17
N LYS A 35 -19.26 -0.55 -17.28
CA LYS A 35 -19.94 -0.65 -18.58
C LYS A 35 -19.99 -2.09 -19.11
N GLU A 36 -18.93 -2.88 -18.88
CA GLU A 36 -18.83 -4.25 -19.38
C GLU A 36 -19.38 -5.29 -18.41
N TYR A 37 -19.14 -5.13 -17.11
CA TYR A 37 -19.49 -6.09 -16.07
C TYR A 37 -20.68 -5.68 -15.19
N GLY A 38 -21.21 -4.47 -15.39
CA GLY A 38 -22.28 -3.87 -14.58
C GLY A 38 -21.79 -3.22 -13.28
N SER A 39 -20.66 -3.66 -12.74
CA SER A 39 -19.97 -3.03 -11.61
C SER A 39 -18.54 -3.52 -11.50
N VAL A 40 -17.68 -2.79 -10.78
CA VAL A 40 -16.35 -3.27 -10.41
C VAL A 40 -16.43 -4.54 -9.56
N ALA A 41 -17.38 -4.61 -8.61
CA ALA A 41 -17.56 -5.80 -7.79
C ALA A 41 -17.84 -7.06 -8.62
N ALA A 42 -18.62 -6.96 -9.70
CA ALA A 42 -18.90 -8.09 -10.59
C ALA A 42 -17.65 -8.56 -11.35
N PHE A 43 -16.75 -7.66 -11.75
CA PHE A 43 -15.45 -8.01 -12.31
C PHE A 43 -14.58 -8.74 -11.29
N GLU A 44 -14.48 -8.20 -10.07
CA GLU A 44 -13.70 -8.81 -9.00
C GLU A 44 -14.25 -10.18 -8.59
N ASP A 45 -15.59 -10.34 -8.60
CA ASP A 45 -16.28 -11.61 -8.32
C ASP A 45 -16.04 -12.63 -9.45
N LYS A 46 -16.06 -12.21 -10.73
CA LYS A 46 -15.71 -13.07 -11.88
C LYS A 46 -14.32 -13.67 -11.72
N TYR A 47 -13.35 -12.84 -11.31
CA TYR A 47 -11.97 -13.27 -11.14
C TYR A 47 -11.65 -13.77 -9.74
N GLU A 48 -12.64 -13.91 -8.85
CA GLU A 48 -12.47 -14.42 -7.48
C GLU A 48 -11.33 -13.74 -6.71
N PHE A 49 -11.30 -12.40 -6.74
CA PHE A 49 -10.30 -11.61 -6.02
C PHE A 49 -10.29 -11.97 -4.53
N ASP A 50 -9.08 -12.23 -4.01
CA ASP A 50 -8.90 -12.77 -2.67
C ASP A 50 -8.79 -11.70 -1.59
N ALA A 51 -8.47 -10.47 -1.98
CA ALA A 51 -8.29 -9.35 -1.08
C ALA A 51 -9.18 -8.17 -1.48
N ALA A 52 -9.24 -7.15 -0.63
CA ALA A 52 -9.89 -5.89 -0.89
C ALA A 52 -9.07 -4.76 -0.27
N HIS A 53 -8.68 -3.80 -1.12
CA HIS A 53 -8.08 -2.55 -0.71
C HIS A 53 -9.18 -1.57 -0.30
N ILE A 54 -9.15 -1.12 0.95
CA ILE A 54 -10.20 -0.27 1.51
C ILE A 54 -9.62 1.04 2.02
N PHE A 55 -10.30 2.14 1.69
CA PHE A 55 -10.06 3.48 2.20
C PHE A 55 -11.22 3.90 3.10
N GLY A 56 -10.96 4.78 4.07
CA GLY A 56 -12.01 5.37 4.90
C GLY A 56 -11.46 5.97 6.18
N GLY A 57 -12.36 6.49 7.02
CA GLY A 57 -11.99 7.23 8.24
C GLY A 57 -11.69 8.71 7.98
N PRO A 58 -11.36 9.47 9.03
CA PRO A 58 -11.02 10.88 8.91
C PRO A 58 -9.65 11.05 8.24
N GLY A 59 -9.49 12.11 7.45
CA GLY A 59 -8.17 12.54 7.01
C GLY A 59 -7.32 12.97 8.21
N ALA A 60 -5.99 12.89 8.10
CA ALA A 60 -5.11 13.14 9.24
C ALA A 60 -5.12 14.58 9.75
N TRP A 61 -5.50 15.56 8.93
CA TRP A 61 -5.34 16.97 9.26
C TRP A 61 -6.65 17.77 9.34
N ARG A 62 -6.66 18.76 10.23
CA ARG A 62 -7.68 19.80 10.33
C ARG A 62 -7.42 20.88 9.27
N GLY A 63 -8.06 20.73 8.12
CA GLY A 63 -7.91 21.65 6.98
C GLY A 63 -8.19 23.10 7.35
N ASP A 64 -9.19 23.36 8.21
CA ASP A 64 -9.55 24.70 8.66
C ASP A 64 -8.46 25.39 9.51
N VAL A 65 -7.64 24.61 10.22
CA VAL A 65 -6.48 25.11 10.97
C VAL A 65 -5.34 25.43 10.01
N LEU A 66 -5.04 24.50 9.09
CA LEU A 66 -3.98 24.67 8.11
C LEU A 66 -4.25 25.86 7.18
N ASP A 67 -5.49 26.04 6.72
CA ASP A 67 -5.87 27.15 5.84
C ASP A 67 -5.63 28.53 6.49
N LYS A 68 -5.89 28.65 7.80
CA LYS A 68 -5.63 29.89 8.55
C LYS A 68 -4.13 30.18 8.64
N ILE A 69 -3.34 29.17 8.98
CA ILE A 69 -1.88 29.32 9.09
C ILE A 69 -1.28 29.68 7.74
N ARG A 70 -1.75 29.03 6.66
CA ARG A 70 -1.31 29.33 5.29
C ARG A 70 -1.67 30.76 4.89
N ALA A 71 -2.86 31.25 5.26
CA ALA A 71 -3.26 32.62 4.98
C ALA A 71 -2.40 33.67 5.72
N GLU A 72 -1.88 33.32 6.91
CA GLU A 72 -1.06 34.23 7.72
C GLU A 72 0.43 34.21 7.35
N ASN A 73 0.97 33.05 6.94
CA ASN A 73 2.41 32.83 6.77
C ASN A 73 2.84 32.56 5.31
N GLY A 74 1.89 32.29 4.42
CA GLY A 74 2.15 31.93 3.02
C GLY A 74 2.51 30.45 2.86
N GLU A 75 3.76 30.09 3.13
CA GLU A 75 4.25 28.71 3.03
C GLU A 75 4.39 28.05 4.40
N PHE A 76 4.24 26.73 4.43
CA PHE A 76 4.50 25.94 5.64
C PHE A 76 5.99 25.58 5.71
N THR A 77 6.57 25.78 6.89
CA THR A 77 7.86 25.22 7.27
C THR A 77 7.65 24.29 8.48
N PRO A 78 8.50 23.27 8.69
CA PRO A 78 8.31 22.34 9.82
C PRO A 78 8.31 23.03 11.19
N ASP A 79 9.17 24.03 11.41
CA ASP A 79 9.26 24.80 12.65
C ASP A 79 7.99 25.61 12.97
N LEU A 80 7.21 25.98 11.96
CA LEU A 80 5.91 26.62 12.17
C LEU A 80 4.86 25.62 12.70
N LEU A 81 4.99 24.35 12.34
CA LEU A 81 3.94 23.34 12.56
C LEU A 81 4.14 22.53 13.85
N VAL A 82 5.37 22.45 14.37
CA VAL A 82 5.66 21.67 15.59
C VAL A 82 4.79 22.10 16.77
N ASP A 83 4.48 23.39 16.89
CA ASP A 83 3.67 23.96 17.97
C ASP A 83 2.17 24.02 17.64
N VAL A 84 1.78 23.62 16.43
CA VAL A 84 0.39 23.66 15.99
C VAL A 84 -0.24 22.31 16.22
N ASP A 85 -1.33 22.27 16.96
CA ASP A 85 -2.23 21.11 16.94
C ASP A 85 -3.04 21.17 15.64
N PHE A 86 -2.79 20.28 14.69
CA PHE A 86 -3.53 20.23 13.42
C PHE A 86 -3.95 18.80 13.05
N PHE A 87 -3.70 17.80 13.90
CA PHE A 87 -4.18 16.45 13.65
C PHE A 87 -5.67 16.34 13.99
N THR A 88 -6.40 15.53 13.24
CA THR A 88 -7.81 15.25 13.54
C THR A 88 -7.95 14.31 14.74
N ASP A 89 -9.10 14.35 15.41
CA ASP A 89 -9.44 13.34 16.40
C ASP A 89 -9.83 12.04 15.71
N THR A 90 -9.15 10.95 16.06
CA THR A 90 -9.45 9.61 15.53
C THR A 90 -10.64 8.96 16.24
N ASN A 91 -11.12 9.53 17.36
CA ASN A 91 -12.25 9.02 18.14
C ASN A 91 -13.59 9.62 17.72
N VAL A 92 -13.82 9.74 16.41
CA VAL A 92 -15.10 10.16 15.83
C VAL A 92 -15.74 8.95 15.14
N PRO A 93 -16.60 8.16 15.83
CA PRO A 93 -17.08 6.88 15.32
C PRO A 93 -17.74 6.95 13.94
N GLU A 94 -18.50 8.02 13.68
CA GLU A 94 -19.25 8.23 12.45
C GLU A 94 -18.32 8.46 11.24
N ALA A 95 -17.09 8.94 11.48
CA ALA A 95 -16.10 9.13 10.41
C ALA A 95 -15.67 7.80 9.76
N TYR A 96 -15.95 6.66 10.40
CA TYR A 96 -15.59 5.33 9.92
C TYR A 96 -16.79 4.51 9.42
N ASP A 97 -17.98 5.10 9.28
CA ASP A 97 -19.16 4.35 8.83
C ASP A 97 -18.96 3.76 7.43
N GLY A 98 -18.41 4.56 6.50
CA GLY A 98 -18.05 4.07 5.16
C GLY A 98 -17.01 2.95 5.17
N LEU A 99 -16.05 3.01 6.12
CA LEU A 99 -15.05 1.95 6.31
C LEU A 99 -15.71 0.64 6.75
N ARG A 100 -16.61 0.70 7.75
CA ARG A 100 -17.35 -0.47 8.26
C ARG A 100 -18.24 -1.08 7.18
N ASP A 101 -18.88 -0.24 6.37
CA ASP A 101 -19.71 -0.69 5.26
C ASP A 101 -18.90 -1.41 4.18
N ALA A 102 -17.74 -0.86 3.80
CA ALA A 102 -16.82 -1.48 2.85
C ALA A 102 -16.27 -2.81 3.38
N ILE A 103 -15.82 -2.86 4.64
CA ILE A 103 -15.32 -4.10 5.25
C ILE A 103 -16.43 -5.16 5.26
N ARG A 104 -17.65 -4.82 5.72
CA ARG A 104 -18.77 -5.75 5.74
C ARG A 104 -19.07 -6.31 4.34
N PHE A 105 -19.14 -5.44 3.33
CA PHE A 105 -19.39 -5.82 1.95
C PHE A 105 -18.38 -6.86 1.41
N HIS A 106 -17.09 -6.70 1.74
CA HIS A 106 -16.03 -7.61 1.29
C HIS A 106 -15.89 -8.86 2.17
N LYS A 107 -16.18 -8.76 3.48
CA LYS A 107 -16.21 -9.91 4.40
C LYS A 107 -17.32 -10.90 4.07
N GLU A 108 -18.49 -10.42 3.60
CA GLU A 108 -19.56 -11.28 3.07
C GLU A 108 -19.13 -12.07 1.82
N ARG A 109 -18.07 -11.62 1.13
CA ARG A 109 -17.39 -12.31 0.02
C ARG A 109 -16.14 -13.08 0.45
N GLU A 110 -15.95 -13.24 1.77
CA GLU A 110 -14.80 -13.91 2.40
C GLU A 110 -13.42 -13.31 2.08
N ARG A 111 -13.37 -12.10 1.50
CA ARG A 111 -12.11 -11.46 1.08
C ARG A 111 -11.30 -10.98 2.28
N PHE A 112 -9.99 -11.01 2.11
CA PHE A 112 -9.03 -10.42 3.04
C PHE A 112 -9.06 -8.88 2.92
N CYS A 113 -9.50 -8.20 3.96
CA CYS A 113 -9.71 -6.76 3.96
C CYS A 113 -8.49 -6.05 4.53
N TYR A 114 -7.77 -5.28 3.70
CA TYR A 114 -6.70 -4.41 4.18
C TYR A 114 -7.08 -2.94 4.03
N VAL A 115 -6.75 -2.16 5.05
CA VAL A 115 -7.17 -0.76 5.16
C VAL A 115 -5.96 0.13 5.05
N GLN A 116 -6.01 1.10 4.13
CA GLN A 116 -4.92 2.04 3.93
C GLN A 116 -4.93 3.18 4.94
N THR A 117 -3.77 3.48 5.48
CA THR A 117 -3.45 4.69 6.24
C THR A 117 -2.25 5.37 5.62
N PRO A 118 -2.19 6.70 5.58
CA PRO A 118 -1.02 7.39 5.05
C PRO A 118 0.14 7.31 6.05
N GLY A 119 1.33 7.02 5.53
CA GLY A 119 2.60 7.09 6.22
C GLY A 119 3.16 8.50 6.26
N PHE A 120 4.36 8.66 6.79
CA PHE A 120 4.83 9.96 7.24
C PHE A 120 5.32 10.83 6.09
N PHE A 121 6.21 10.30 5.26
CA PHE A 121 6.79 11.10 4.19
C PHE A 121 5.74 11.47 3.14
N GLU A 122 4.94 10.50 2.69
CA GLU A 122 3.91 10.72 1.66
C GLU A 122 2.84 11.71 2.14
N GLN A 123 2.32 11.54 3.36
CA GLN A 123 1.28 12.42 3.89
C GLN A 123 1.73 13.88 3.87
N PHE A 124 2.93 14.19 4.38
CA PHE A 124 3.43 15.56 4.47
C PHE A 124 3.76 16.19 3.10
N ASN A 125 3.91 15.40 2.02
CA ASN A 125 4.02 15.94 0.66
C ASN A 125 2.79 16.76 0.26
N GLY A 126 1.59 16.39 0.72
CA GLY A 126 0.37 17.16 0.46
C GLY A 126 0.37 18.55 1.11
N MET A 127 1.17 18.75 2.16
CA MET A 127 1.27 20.01 2.88
C MET A 127 2.35 20.92 2.30
N PHE A 128 3.56 20.37 2.17
CA PHE A 128 4.75 21.12 1.77
C PHE A 128 4.94 21.20 0.26
N GLY A 129 4.42 20.22 -0.48
CA GLY A 129 4.92 19.87 -1.82
C GLY A 129 6.22 19.06 -1.71
N ILE A 130 6.41 18.10 -2.60
CA ILE A 130 7.52 17.14 -2.53
C ILE A 130 8.90 17.81 -2.56
N GLU A 131 9.08 18.84 -3.39
CA GLU A 131 10.36 19.55 -3.52
C GLU A 131 10.78 20.22 -2.20
N ASN A 132 9.85 20.95 -1.57
CA ASN A 132 10.09 21.58 -0.27
C ASN A 132 10.26 20.54 0.82
N HIS A 133 9.48 19.46 0.81
CA HIS A 133 9.60 18.42 1.83
C HIS A 133 10.99 17.75 1.80
N LEU A 134 11.53 17.48 0.60
CA LEU A 134 12.88 16.95 0.44
C LEU A 134 13.96 17.93 0.92
N LEU A 135 13.79 19.24 0.70
CA LEU A 135 14.68 20.26 1.28
C LEU A 135 14.56 20.29 2.80
N TYR A 136 13.35 20.22 3.33
CA TYR A 136 13.08 20.27 4.76
C TYR A 136 13.63 19.06 5.51
N LEU A 137 13.62 17.87 4.91
CA LEU A 137 14.31 16.70 5.47
C LEU A 137 15.79 16.95 5.76
N ALA A 138 16.45 17.80 4.97
CA ALA A 138 17.85 18.17 5.18
C ALA A 138 18.02 19.40 6.12
N MET A 139 17.06 20.32 6.14
CA MET A 139 17.17 21.60 6.84
C MET A 139 16.56 21.58 8.25
N TYR A 140 15.52 20.77 8.46
CA TYR A 140 14.69 20.70 9.67
C TYR A 140 14.45 19.23 10.10
N PRO A 141 15.50 18.39 10.22
CA PRO A 141 15.31 16.97 10.53
C PRO A 141 14.70 16.74 11.92
N ASP A 142 15.00 17.60 12.89
CA ASP A 142 14.49 17.50 14.26
C ASP A 142 12.99 17.84 14.30
N GLU A 143 12.58 18.93 13.65
CA GLU A 143 11.18 19.34 13.57
C GLU A 143 10.33 18.33 12.78
N LEU A 144 10.85 17.80 11.67
CA LEU A 144 10.17 16.73 10.94
C LEU A 144 10.09 15.44 11.75
N GLY A 145 11.14 15.10 12.51
CA GLY A 145 11.12 13.97 13.43
C GLY A 145 10.00 14.07 14.47
N GLU A 146 9.80 15.25 15.05
CA GLU A 146 8.69 15.52 15.98
C GLU A 146 7.33 15.43 15.27
N LEU A 147 7.19 16.02 14.09
CA LEU A 147 5.95 15.95 13.31
C LEU A 147 5.59 14.51 12.90
N TYR A 148 6.58 13.69 12.53
CA TYR A 148 6.40 12.27 12.21
C TYR A 148 6.06 11.45 13.46
N ALA A 149 6.66 11.76 14.61
CA ALA A 149 6.29 11.14 15.88
C ALA A 149 4.83 11.44 16.26
N ARG A 150 4.38 12.68 16.07
CA ARG A 150 2.97 13.07 16.27
C ARG A 150 2.03 12.37 15.29
N GLN A 151 2.43 12.22 14.02
CA GLN A 151 1.66 11.42 13.07
C GLN A 151 1.61 9.94 13.48
N ALA A 152 2.70 9.37 14.00
CA ALA A 152 2.69 8.00 14.53
C ALA A 152 1.63 7.82 15.64
N GLU A 153 1.48 8.77 16.57
CA GLU A 153 0.42 8.70 17.58
C GLU A 153 -0.97 8.76 16.96
N TRP A 154 -1.17 9.64 15.98
CA TRP A 154 -2.43 9.72 15.24
C TRP A 154 -2.73 8.39 14.51
N THR A 155 -1.74 7.83 13.81
CA THR A 155 -1.87 6.56 13.09
C THR A 155 -2.21 5.42 14.03
N ILE A 156 -1.63 5.36 15.24
CA ILE A 156 -1.99 4.36 16.27
C ILE A 156 -3.49 4.44 16.64
N GLY A 157 -4.02 5.65 16.85
CA GLY A 157 -5.44 5.85 17.13
C GLY A 157 -6.33 5.47 15.95
N PHE A 158 -5.92 5.77 14.72
CA PHE A 158 -6.61 5.37 13.49
C PHE A 158 -6.64 3.85 13.32
N VAL A 159 -5.49 3.19 13.53
CA VAL A 159 -5.34 1.73 13.46
C VAL A 159 -6.32 1.02 14.39
N ASP A 160 -6.48 1.50 15.63
CA ASP A 160 -7.44 0.92 16.57
C ASP A 160 -8.87 0.91 16.00
N ARG A 161 -9.29 1.99 15.35
CA ARG A 161 -10.62 2.09 14.73
C ARG A 161 -10.77 1.20 13.50
N CYS A 162 -9.71 1.06 12.70
CA CYS A 162 -9.71 0.15 11.54
C CYS A 162 -9.82 -1.32 11.96
N ILE A 163 -9.09 -1.71 13.01
CA ILE A 163 -9.14 -3.08 13.53
C ILE A 163 -10.50 -3.37 14.16
N GLU A 164 -11.06 -2.43 14.93
CA GLU A 164 -12.43 -2.54 15.44
C GLU A 164 -13.48 -2.68 14.32
N ALA A 165 -13.22 -2.08 13.16
CA ALA A 165 -14.08 -2.21 11.98
C ALA A 165 -13.91 -3.57 11.26
N GLY A 166 -12.90 -4.36 11.60
CA GLY A 166 -12.67 -5.72 11.08
C GLY A 166 -11.57 -5.82 10.00
N ALA A 167 -10.59 -4.91 10.00
CA ALA A 167 -9.42 -5.00 9.13
C ALA A 167 -8.56 -6.23 9.46
N ASP A 168 -8.10 -6.96 8.44
CA ASP A 168 -7.15 -8.07 8.58
C ASP A 168 -5.69 -7.60 8.52
N MET A 169 -5.46 -6.45 7.88
CA MET A 169 -4.14 -5.85 7.70
C MET A 169 -4.25 -4.32 7.63
N ILE A 170 -3.27 -3.63 8.20
CA ILE A 170 -3.08 -2.20 7.99
C ILE A 170 -2.06 -2.02 6.87
N HIS A 171 -2.43 -1.22 5.87
CA HIS A 171 -1.63 -0.91 4.70
C HIS A 171 -1.11 0.52 4.82
N ILE A 172 0.17 0.68 5.14
CA ILE A 172 0.79 1.99 5.36
C ILE A 172 1.37 2.46 4.02
N SER A 173 0.79 3.51 3.44
CA SER A 173 1.25 4.10 2.19
C SER A 173 2.29 5.19 2.47
N ASP A 174 3.55 4.91 2.17
CA ASP A 174 4.65 5.85 2.40
C ASP A 174 5.73 5.72 1.33
N ASP A 175 5.56 6.45 0.23
CA ASP A 175 6.47 6.40 -0.92
C ASP A 175 7.85 7.00 -0.62
N TRP A 176 8.83 6.15 -0.34
CA TRP A 176 10.22 6.57 -0.09
C TRP A 176 11.12 6.50 -1.33
N GLY A 177 10.73 5.67 -2.31
CA GLY A 177 11.54 5.33 -3.47
C GLY A 177 11.35 6.29 -4.65
N ALA A 178 12.44 6.51 -5.39
CA ALA A 178 12.45 6.96 -6.77
C ALA A 178 12.79 5.78 -7.70
N GLN A 179 12.91 6.02 -9.01
CA GLN A 179 13.11 4.95 -10.00
C GLN A 179 14.40 4.12 -9.86
N ALA A 180 15.40 4.59 -9.11
CA ALA A 180 16.67 3.86 -8.94
C ALA A 180 17.20 3.82 -7.51
N ASP A 181 16.68 4.66 -6.61
CA ASP A 181 17.18 4.82 -5.24
C ASP A 181 16.10 5.48 -4.37
N LEU A 182 16.38 5.67 -3.08
CA LEU A 182 15.54 6.50 -2.21
C LEU A 182 15.53 7.97 -2.67
N MET A 183 14.44 8.67 -2.38
CA MET A 183 14.31 10.11 -2.64
C MET A 183 15.14 10.98 -1.68
N PHE A 184 15.52 10.44 -0.53
CA PHE A 184 16.27 11.13 0.52
C PHE A 184 17.40 10.24 1.09
N ASN A 185 18.27 10.83 1.90
CA ASN A 185 19.40 10.10 2.50
C ASN A 185 18.88 8.93 3.37
N PRO A 186 19.34 7.67 3.15
CA PRO A 186 19.02 6.54 4.02
C PRO A 186 19.25 6.78 5.52
N ASP A 187 20.23 7.60 5.89
CA ASP A 187 20.50 7.90 7.31
C ASP A 187 19.29 8.59 7.96
N LEU A 188 18.65 9.52 7.25
CA LEU A 188 17.43 10.18 7.71
C LEU A 188 16.30 9.16 7.89
N TRP A 189 16.19 8.18 6.98
CA TRP A 189 15.20 7.10 7.13
C TRP A 189 15.38 6.36 8.47
N TRP A 190 16.62 6.01 8.83
CA TRP A 190 16.93 5.33 10.09
C TRP A 190 16.69 6.21 11.31
N GLU A 191 16.92 7.52 11.20
CA GLU A 191 16.80 8.47 12.30
C GLU A 191 15.35 8.86 12.59
N ILE A 192 14.54 9.14 11.55
CA ILE A 192 13.21 9.77 11.74
C ILE A 192 12.03 8.87 11.31
N ILE A 193 12.21 7.98 10.34
CA ILE A 193 11.12 7.11 9.84
C ILE A 193 11.09 5.81 10.62
N TYR A 194 12.23 5.11 10.70
CA TYR A 194 12.35 3.79 11.33
C TYR A 194 11.75 3.73 12.76
N PRO A 195 12.12 4.59 13.72
CA PRO A 195 11.62 4.45 15.09
C PRO A 195 10.10 4.66 15.19
N ASN A 196 9.57 5.62 14.45
CA ASN A 196 8.14 5.94 14.44
C ASN A 196 7.33 4.86 13.72
N MET A 197 7.83 4.35 12.58
CA MET A 197 7.16 3.30 11.82
C MET A 197 7.18 1.99 12.60
N LYS A 198 8.29 1.68 13.27
CA LYS A 198 8.38 0.53 14.18
C LYS A 198 7.34 0.60 15.30
N LYS A 199 7.15 1.77 15.92
CA LYS A 199 6.14 1.95 16.95
C LYS A 199 4.73 1.65 16.42
N VAL A 200 4.40 2.13 15.22
CA VAL A 200 3.10 1.86 14.57
C VAL A 200 2.93 0.37 14.28
N VAL A 201 3.91 -0.26 13.65
CA VAL A 201 3.84 -1.69 13.28
C VAL A 201 3.79 -2.59 14.52
N ASP A 202 4.58 -2.31 15.55
CA ASP A 202 4.51 -3.04 16.82
C ASP A 202 3.10 -2.93 17.45
N HIS A 203 2.45 -1.76 17.35
CA HIS A 203 1.06 -1.58 17.80
C HIS A 203 0.08 -2.40 16.97
N VAL A 204 0.19 -2.37 15.64
CA VAL A 204 -0.62 -3.19 14.72
C VAL A 204 -0.54 -4.68 15.10
N HIS A 205 0.69 -5.19 15.28
CA HIS A 205 0.92 -6.57 15.69
C HIS A 205 0.41 -6.90 17.08
N SER A 206 0.48 -5.95 18.04
CA SER A 206 -0.08 -6.13 19.39
C SER A 206 -1.59 -6.40 19.39
N LYS A 207 -2.27 -6.01 18.30
CA LYS A 207 -3.70 -6.23 18.07
C LYS A 207 -4.00 -7.49 17.26
N GLY A 208 -2.96 -8.23 16.84
CA GLY A 208 -3.09 -9.52 16.15
C GLY A 208 -3.46 -9.43 14.67
N VAL A 209 -3.23 -8.28 14.02
CA VAL A 209 -3.44 -8.10 12.58
C VAL A 209 -2.10 -7.88 11.87
N PHE A 210 -2.08 -8.04 10.54
CA PHE A 210 -0.86 -7.86 9.74
C PHE A 210 -0.57 -6.37 9.47
N ALA A 211 0.69 -6.06 9.20
CA ALA A 211 1.12 -4.75 8.70
C ALA A 211 1.75 -4.90 7.32
N SER A 212 1.41 -3.99 6.40
CA SER A 212 2.07 -3.90 5.09
C SER A 212 2.54 -2.50 4.80
N LEU A 213 3.62 -2.41 4.03
CA LEU A 213 4.14 -1.15 3.50
C LEU A 213 3.75 -1.06 2.03
N HIS A 214 3.20 0.08 1.63
CA HIS A 214 3.25 0.55 0.26
C HIS A 214 4.35 1.60 0.10
N SER A 215 5.25 1.38 -0.84
CA SER A 215 6.19 2.40 -1.31
C SER A 215 6.52 2.11 -2.77
N ASP A 216 6.14 3.02 -3.66
CA ASP A 216 6.64 3.01 -5.03
C ASP A 216 8.15 3.27 -5.08
N GLY A 217 8.76 2.82 -6.17
CA GLY A 217 10.17 3.02 -6.46
C GLY A 217 11.12 2.06 -5.74
N CYS A 218 12.39 2.43 -5.69
CA CYS A 218 13.49 1.60 -5.19
C CYS A 218 13.78 1.88 -3.72
N VAL A 219 13.45 0.91 -2.85
CA VAL A 219 13.74 1.00 -1.40
C VAL A 219 14.90 0.09 -0.96
N ASN A 220 15.72 -0.38 -1.90
CA ASN A 220 16.78 -1.38 -1.66
C ASN A 220 17.72 -1.03 -0.48
N LYS A 221 18.00 0.26 -0.26
CA LYS A 221 18.91 0.72 0.82
C LYS A 221 18.35 0.57 2.23
N VAL A 222 17.05 0.36 2.38
CA VAL A 222 16.38 0.27 3.69
C VAL A 222 15.59 -1.04 3.86
N LEU A 223 15.74 -2.01 2.96
CA LEU A 223 15.07 -3.33 3.07
C LEU A 223 15.38 -4.07 4.38
N ASP A 224 16.63 -4.01 4.87
CA ASP A 224 16.99 -4.57 6.18
C ASP A 224 16.26 -3.86 7.33
N GLY A 225 15.98 -2.55 7.17
CA GLY A 225 15.20 -1.76 8.11
C GLY A 225 13.72 -2.12 8.06
N ILE A 226 13.18 -2.30 6.86
CA ILE A 226 11.80 -2.77 6.63
C ILE A 226 11.58 -4.14 7.30
N GLU A 227 12.52 -5.08 7.14
CA GLU A 227 12.50 -6.35 7.88
C GLU A 227 12.49 -6.13 9.39
N LYS A 228 13.36 -5.25 9.91
CA LYS A 228 13.45 -4.97 11.36
C LYS A 228 12.24 -4.25 11.93
N ILE A 229 11.53 -3.45 11.13
CA ILE A 229 10.24 -2.85 11.51
C ILE A 229 9.22 -3.97 11.72
N GLY A 230 9.26 -5.01 10.88
CA GLY A 230 8.38 -6.16 10.97
C GLY A 230 7.20 -6.12 10.00
N PHE A 231 7.33 -5.42 8.86
CA PHE A 231 6.29 -5.51 7.84
C PHE A 231 6.10 -6.94 7.36
N ASP A 232 4.85 -7.40 7.30
CA ASP A 232 4.50 -8.75 6.87
C ASP A 232 4.41 -8.86 5.34
N LEU A 233 4.09 -7.74 4.67
CA LEU A 233 3.94 -7.68 3.23
C LEU A 233 4.39 -6.32 2.66
N ILE A 234 5.09 -6.34 1.52
CA ILE A 234 5.56 -5.14 0.81
C ILE A 234 4.85 -5.00 -0.54
N HIS A 235 4.42 -3.79 -0.87
CA HIS A 235 3.72 -3.46 -2.11
C HIS A 235 4.26 -2.17 -2.74
N PRO A 236 4.43 -2.11 -4.06
CA PRO A 236 4.83 -3.24 -4.88
C PRO A 236 6.21 -3.78 -4.48
N TRP A 237 6.52 -5.00 -4.91
CA TRP A 237 7.91 -5.30 -5.26
C TRP A 237 8.15 -4.84 -6.70
N GLN A 238 8.91 -3.77 -6.91
CA GLN A 238 8.97 -3.06 -8.19
C GLN A 238 10.26 -3.31 -8.98
N GLU A 239 10.27 -4.38 -9.79
CA GLU A 239 11.41 -4.72 -10.65
C GLU A 239 11.75 -3.59 -11.65
N SER A 240 10.74 -2.84 -12.12
CA SER A 240 10.94 -1.69 -13.02
C SER A 240 11.73 -0.54 -12.39
N ALA A 241 11.78 -0.46 -11.05
CA ALA A 241 12.60 0.49 -10.31
C ALA A 241 13.94 -0.12 -9.83
N GLY A 242 14.33 -1.28 -10.36
CA GLY A 242 15.58 -1.94 -10.00
C GLY A 242 15.53 -2.80 -8.73
N MET A 243 14.33 -3.11 -8.21
CA MET A 243 14.16 -4.10 -7.15
C MET A 243 14.11 -5.51 -7.76
N SER A 244 15.26 -6.16 -7.93
CA SER A 244 15.36 -7.48 -8.56
C SER A 244 14.63 -8.58 -7.76
N TYR A 245 13.86 -9.44 -8.45
CA TYR A 245 13.28 -10.63 -7.81
C TYR A 245 14.34 -11.60 -7.29
N ASP A 246 15.54 -11.65 -7.87
CA ASP A 246 16.63 -12.49 -7.34
C ASP A 246 17.01 -12.04 -5.92
N VAL A 247 17.05 -10.73 -5.67
CA VAL A 247 17.33 -10.19 -4.34
C VAL A 247 16.22 -10.58 -3.35
N TYR A 248 14.95 -10.47 -3.75
CA TYR A 248 13.84 -10.92 -2.93
C TYR A 248 13.93 -12.41 -2.62
N LEU A 249 14.06 -13.24 -3.65
CA LEU A 249 14.13 -14.68 -3.52
C LEU A 249 15.32 -15.10 -2.66
N GLU A 250 16.52 -14.55 -2.88
CA GLU A 250 17.70 -14.98 -2.12
C GLU A 250 17.71 -14.50 -0.66
N LYS A 251 17.18 -13.31 -0.37
CA LYS A 251 17.38 -12.66 0.93
C LYS A 251 16.12 -12.47 1.77
N TYR A 252 14.97 -12.25 1.14
CA TYR A 252 13.78 -11.72 1.82
C TYR A 252 12.54 -12.61 1.71
N GLN A 253 12.53 -13.66 0.87
CA GLN A 253 11.35 -14.52 0.67
C GLN A 253 10.83 -15.20 1.95
N ASP A 254 11.68 -15.37 2.96
CA ASP A 254 11.33 -15.97 4.26
C ASP A 254 11.04 -14.91 5.34
N LYS A 255 11.20 -13.62 5.01
CA LYS A 255 11.09 -12.48 5.94
C LYS A 255 9.71 -11.85 5.86
N PHE A 256 9.29 -11.47 4.66
CA PHE A 256 7.99 -10.86 4.37
C PHE A 256 7.46 -11.37 3.03
N ALA A 257 6.17 -11.21 2.81
CA ALA A 257 5.54 -11.44 1.53
C ALA A 257 5.63 -10.21 0.63
N ILE A 258 5.35 -10.41 -0.65
CA ILE A 258 5.18 -9.31 -1.60
C ILE A 258 3.80 -9.33 -2.23
N LEU A 259 3.24 -8.15 -2.46
CA LEU A 259 2.06 -7.91 -3.29
C LEU A 259 2.53 -7.24 -4.58
N GLY A 260 1.93 -7.59 -5.71
CA GLY A 260 2.28 -7.04 -7.02
C GLY A 260 2.64 -8.14 -8.01
N GLY A 261 3.53 -7.83 -8.94
CA GLY A 261 3.95 -8.75 -10.00
C GLY A 261 3.49 -8.33 -11.39
N ILE A 262 2.30 -7.74 -11.53
CA ILE A 262 1.81 -7.25 -12.82
C ILE A 262 2.16 -5.78 -12.97
N CYS A 263 3.27 -5.50 -13.66
CA CYS A 263 3.80 -4.14 -13.76
C CYS A 263 2.91 -3.23 -14.61
N ILE A 264 2.44 -2.12 -14.02
CA ILE A 264 1.63 -1.11 -14.73
C ILE A 264 2.49 -0.08 -15.51
N GLN A 265 3.80 0.00 -15.23
CA GLN A 265 4.70 0.95 -15.90
C GLN A 265 5.37 0.37 -17.15
N THR A 266 5.43 -0.97 -17.25
CA THR A 266 6.18 -1.64 -18.33
C THR A 266 5.45 -2.82 -18.96
N ALA A 267 4.29 -3.25 -18.43
CA ALA A 267 3.59 -4.43 -18.92
C ALA A 267 2.10 -4.18 -19.25
N LEU A 268 1.23 -4.14 -18.23
CA LEU A 268 -0.21 -4.11 -18.43
C LEU A 268 -0.67 -2.85 -19.16
N GLY A 269 -1.37 -3.01 -20.28
CA GLY A 269 -1.84 -1.91 -21.12
C GLY A 269 -0.75 -1.19 -21.92
N LEU A 270 0.48 -1.73 -21.95
CA LEU A 270 1.62 -1.18 -22.70
C LEU A 270 2.26 -2.21 -23.64
N LEU A 271 2.38 -3.46 -23.21
CA LEU A 271 2.94 -4.53 -24.03
C LEU A 271 1.90 -5.12 -25.00
N PRO A 272 2.33 -5.56 -26.20
CA PRO A 272 1.53 -6.46 -27.02
C PRO A 272 1.14 -7.74 -26.26
N GLN A 273 -0.02 -8.33 -26.56
CA GLN A 273 -0.58 -9.47 -25.81
C GLN A 273 0.36 -10.68 -25.68
N ASP A 274 1.13 -11.01 -26.72
CA ASP A 274 2.10 -12.11 -26.69
C ASP A 274 3.24 -11.86 -25.69
N GLN A 275 3.70 -10.60 -25.61
CA GLN A 275 4.72 -10.17 -24.65
C GLN A 275 4.14 -10.03 -23.24
N LEU A 276 2.91 -9.56 -23.11
CA LEU A 276 2.19 -9.50 -21.83
C LEU A 276 1.96 -10.91 -21.25
N GLU A 277 1.57 -11.89 -22.07
CA GLU A 277 1.47 -13.29 -21.65
C GLU A 277 2.81 -13.84 -21.20
N ALA A 278 3.87 -13.62 -21.97
CA ALA A 278 5.21 -14.07 -21.62
C ALA A 278 5.66 -13.49 -20.26
N GLU A 279 5.36 -12.21 -20.02
CA GLU A 279 5.70 -11.52 -18.77
C GLU A 279 4.90 -12.04 -17.58
N ILE A 280 3.57 -12.20 -17.71
CA ILE A 280 2.73 -12.78 -16.66
C ILE A 280 3.22 -14.19 -16.32
N ARG A 281 3.50 -15.03 -17.33
CA ARG A 281 4.03 -16.39 -17.10
C ARG A 281 5.39 -16.39 -16.43
N ARG A 282 6.29 -15.46 -16.78
CA ARG A 282 7.60 -15.31 -16.15
C ARG A 282 7.44 -15.03 -14.65
N VAL A 283 6.62 -14.04 -14.31
CA VAL A 283 6.36 -13.66 -12.91
C VAL A 283 5.73 -14.83 -12.13
N PHE A 284 4.73 -15.52 -12.70
CA PHE A 284 4.17 -16.72 -12.10
C PHE A 284 5.21 -17.82 -11.89
N GLY A 285 6.09 -18.04 -12.87
CA GLY A 285 7.18 -19.02 -12.76
C GLY A 285 8.19 -18.71 -11.64
N LEU A 286 8.40 -17.42 -11.34
CA LEU A 286 9.29 -16.96 -10.28
C LEU A 286 8.64 -17.03 -8.89
N LEU A 287 7.37 -16.60 -8.78
CA LEU A 287 6.76 -16.26 -7.49
C LEU A 287 5.67 -17.23 -7.03
N LYS A 288 5.06 -18.03 -7.91
CA LYS A 288 3.98 -18.93 -7.51
C LYS A 288 4.48 -19.93 -6.46
N GLY A 289 3.73 -20.05 -5.36
CA GLY A 289 4.09 -20.92 -4.23
C GLY A 289 5.14 -20.33 -3.28
N LYS A 290 5.59 -19.09 -3.52
CA LYS A 290 6.36 -18.28 -2.57
C LYS A 290 5.43 -17.44 -1.70
N ARG A 291 6.00 -16.62 -0.81
CA ARG A 291 5.25 -15.60 -0.07
C ARG A 291 4.83 -14.45 -0.99
N TRP A 292 3.78 -14.67 -1.76
CA TRP A 292 3.34 -13.74 -2.79
C TRP A 292 1.82 -13.67 -2.84
N VAL A 293 1.29 -12.47 -3.10
CA VAL A 293 -0.08 -12.24 -3.55
C VAL A 293 0.01 -11.54 -4.90
N CYS A 294 -0.54 -12.16 -5.94
CA CYS A 294 -0.49 -11.60 -7.29
C CYS A 294 -1.37 -10.37 -7.36
N CYS A 295 -0.80 -9.23 -7.75
CA CYS A 295 -1.52 -7.97 -7.91
C CYS A 295 -0.86 -7.12 -9.00
N THR A 296 -1.55 -6.06 -9.43
CA THR A 296 -0.91 -4.97 -10.16
C THR A 296 0.06 -4.23 -9.24
N THR A 297 1.15 -3.70 -9.78
CA THR A 297 2.17 -2.99 -8.97
C THR A 297 1.70 -1.63 -8.48
N HIS A 298 0.63 -1.09 -9.06
CA HIS A 298 -0.07 0.11 -8.62
C HIS A 298 -1.49 0.08 -9.20
N PHE A 299 -2.24 1.18 -9.08
CA PHE A 299 -3.51 1.36 -9.79
C PHE A 299 -3.32 1.13 -11.29
N VAL A 300 -4.21 0.35 -11.88
CA VAL A 300 -4.28 0.23 -13.34
C VAL A 300 -4.61 1.61 -13.90
N GLN A 301 -3.88 2.02 -14.93
CA GLN A 301 -4.00 3.34 -15.54
C GLN A 301 -5.11 3.35 -16.60
N ASP A 302 -5.64 4.53 -16.89
CA ASP A 302 -6.74 4.76 -17.82
C ASP A 302 -6.44 4.35 -19.27
N HIS A 303 -5.16 4.32 -19.65
CA HIS A 303 -4.70 3.85 -20.95
C HIS A 303 -4.85 2.32 -21.13
N CYS A 304 -5.05 1.54 -20.06
CA CYS A 304 -5.24 0.11 -20.17
C CYS A 304 -6.61 -0.19 -20.80
N SER A 305 -6.61 -0.89 -21.92
CA SER A 305 -7.85 -1.31 -22.58
C SER A 305 -8.56 -2.41 -21.78
N MET A 306 -9.88 -2.54 -21.94
CA MET A 306 -10.62 -3.68 -21.39
C MET A 306 -10.18 -5.01 -22.01
N GLU A 307 -9.73 -5.00 -23.27
CA GLU A 307 -9.20 -6.18 -23.93
C GLU A 307 -7.95 -6.69 -23.22
N ASP A 308 -6.98 -5.81 -22.95
CA ASP A 308 -5.74 -6.16 -22.24
C ASP A 308 -6.01 -6.55 -20.79
N LEU A 309 -6.92 -5.83 -20.12
CA LEU A 309 -7.30 -6.13 -18.74
C LEU A 309 -7.94 -7.53 -18.64
N ASN A 310 -8.92 -7.83 -19.49
CA ASN A 310 -9.58 -9.13 -19.52
C ASN A 310 -8.59 -10.24 -19.87
N PHE A 311 -7.75 -10.03 -20.88
CA PHE A 311 -6.72 -10.98 -21.27
C PHE A 311 -5.79 -11.31 -20.10
N ALA A 312 -5.27 -10.28 -19.42
CA ALA A 312 -4.38 -10.46 -18.29
C ALA A 312 -5.06 -11.24 -17.15
N TYR A 313 -6.28 -10.85 -16.75
CA TYR A 313 -6.96 -11.51 -15.63
C TYR A 313 -7.50 -12.90 -15.97
N ASP A 314 -7.88 -13.17 -17.22
CA ASP A 314 -8.20 -14.54 -17.68
C ASP A 314 -6.97 -15.46 -17.55
N LEU A 315 -5.79 -14.97 -17.95
CA LEU A 315 -4.53 -15.71 -17.82
C LEU A 315 -4.12 -15.88 -16.35
N ILE A 316 -4.16 -14.81 -15.54
CA ILE A 316 -3.84 -14.83 -14.11
C ILE A 316 -4.75 -15.82 -13.37
N TYR A 317 -6.06 -15.77 -13.65
CA TYR A 317 -7.05 -16.67 -13.04
C TYR A 317 -6.75 -18.14 -13.35
N LYS A 318 -6.36 -18.45 -14.59
CA LYS A 318 -5.93 -19.78 -15.01
C LYS A 318 -4.64 -20.20 -14.30
N LEU A 319 -3.58 -19.41 -14.41
CA LEU A 319 -2.25 -19.72 -13.85
C LEU A 319 -2.28 -19.86 -12.33
N ALA A 320 -3.15 -19.13 -11.62
CA ALA A 320 -3.30 -19.26 -10.18
C ALA A 320 -3.69 -20.69 -9.76
N ARG A 321 -4.43 -21.42 -10.61
CA ARG A 321 -5.01 -22.75 -10.32
C ARG A 321 -4.24 -23.93 -10.90
N GLU A 322 -3.35 -23.69 -11.87
CA GLU A 322 -2.52 -24.73 -12.52
C GLU A 322 -1.30 -25.16 -11.71
#